data_AF-A0A4R7SVV4-F1
#
_entry.id   AF-A0A4R7SVV4-F1
#
_cell.length_a   1.000
_cell.length_b   1.000
_cell.length_c   1.000
_cell.angle_alpha   90.00
_cell.angle_beta   90.00
_cell.angle_gamma   90.00
#
_symmetry.space_group_name_H-M   'P 1'
#
loop_
_entity.id
_entity.type
_entity.pdbx_description
1 polymer ?
#
loop_
_entity_poly.entity_id
_entity_poly.type
_entity_poly.pdbx_seq_one_letter_code
_entity_poly.pdbx_strand_id
1 'polypeptide(L)'
;MDQQKSQVALWSMMASPLIVSSDAGKLLDQTTKDILGNAAIVAVDQDKLGVAATVVSRSASTDVLARPLANGDRAFALLNRTSSTQTLSTTLAKIGYTTAPACSYAVTDLWNGTTSTATGTSPISTTVAAYGTAIYRVSSPYGCGTVQPATRVSGPLNSKAGCVSVAATAGSTASPAPCDGTDAQRFTFIGDGTIRTGGNCLASTGSNGASVVAAACDATTSQQWSSTTTGNLKNAANNLCLDLYGGLTGTRFDTWPCGSSQANQVFQLPVSQATGAVHVFTTSAGQGTCLTTHGGGTASGTAVVSSACDGSDTQNWTLPGDGTVRLAGRCLDDSNSGGTGSNLILFDCTGNSNQQWSYALNGNLVTGLPSKLCAGVRGATTANDTAAELQTCGHNLPSQVWTLPT
;
A
#
# COMPACT_ATOMS: atom_id res chain seq x y z
N MET A 1 -17.61 4.75 -28.79
CA MET A 1 -17.07 5.80 -27.92
C MET A 1 -16.81 5.29 -26.51
N ASP A 2 -17.82 4.83 -25.76
CA ASP A 2 -17.63 4.44 -24.35
C ASP A 2 -16.66 3.26 -24.17
N GLN A 3 -16.67 2.27 -25.06
CA GLN A 3 -15.72 1.15 -24.99
C GLN A 3 -14.26 1.58 -25.24
N GLN A 4 -14.01 2.57 -26.10
CA GLN A 4 -12.66 3.12 -26.31
C GLN A 4 -12.19 3.87 -25.05
N LYS A 5 -13.07 4.68 -24.44
CA LYS A 5 -12.81 5.32 -23.16
C LYS A 5 -12.49 4.28 -22.08
N SER A 6 -13.33 3.25 -21.95
CA SER A 6 -13.12 2.16 -21.00
C SER A 6 -11.79 1.45 -21.21
N GLN A 7 -11.40 1.17 -22.45
CA GLN A 7 -10.12 0.55 -22.78
C GLN A 7 -8.95 1.42 -22.30
N VAL A 8 -8.93 2.70 -22.67
CA VAL A 8 -7.85 3.62 -22.27
C VAL A 8 -7.80 3.76 -20.76
N ALA A 9 -8.93 4.01 -20.09
CA ALA A 9 -8.96 4.14 -18.63
C ALA A 9 -8.45 2.88 -17.92
N LEU A 10 -8.86 1.68 -18.35
CA LEU A 10 -8.42 0.44 -17.72
C LEU A 10 -6.94 0.15 -17.98
N TRP A 11 -6.44 0.38 -19.21
CA TRP A 11 -5.00 0.27 -19.50
C TRP A 11 -4.19 1.23 -18.64
N SER A 12 -4.63 2.48 -18.53
CA SER A 12 -4.01 3.50 -17.69
C SER A 12 -4.04 3.16 -16.22
N MET A 13 -5.08 2.50 -15.72
CA MET A 13 -5.09 2.01 -14.34
C MET A 13 -4.12 0.83 -14.14
N MET A 14 -3.77 0.09 -15.18
CA MET A 14 -2.91 -1.10 -15.09
C MET A 14 -1.43 -0.83 -15.42
N ALA A 15 -1.02 0.43 -15.60
CA ALA A 15 0.34 0.81 -16.02
C ALA A 15 0.77 0.06 -17.30
N SER A 16 -0.16 -0.10 -18.23
CA SER A 16 0.02 -0.99 -19.38
C SER A 16 0.60 -0.22 -20.58
N PRO A 17 1.42 -0.84 -21.43
CA PRO A 17 2.00 -0.15 -22.59
C PRO A 17 0.95 0.44 -23.54
N LEU A 18 0.78 1.77 -23.63
CA LEU A 18 -0.19 2.38 -24.55
C LEU A 18 0.25 2.32 -26.03
N ILE A 19 0.14 1.13 -26.62
CA ILE A 19 0.51 0.86 -28.02
C ILE A 19 -0.77 0.77 -28.85
N VAL A 20 -0.91 1.67 -29.81
CA VAL A 20 -2.07 1.69 -30.71
C VAL A 20 -1.79 0.84 -31.95
N SER A 21 -2.58 -0.22 -32.12
CA SER A 21 -2.49 -1.13 -33.28
C SER A 21 -3.53 -0.82 -34.37
N SER A 22 -4.25 0.29 -34.24
CA SER A 22 -5.23 0.74 -35.23
C SER A 22 -4.56 1.54 -36.36
N ASP A 23 -5.22 1.61 -37.52
CA ASP A 23 -4.76 2.40 -38.65
C ASP A 23 -4.66 3.89 -38.29
N ALA A 24 -3.43 4.40 -38.18
CA ALA A 24 -3.17 5.79 -37.78
C ALA A 24 -3.78 6.82 -38.73
N GLY A 25 -3.93 6.48 -40.02
CA GLY A 25 -4.62 7.31 -41.01
C GLY A 25 -6.14 7.35 -40.80
N LYS A 26 -6.70 6.44 -40.00
CA LYS A 26 -8.12 6.41 -39.62
C LYS A 26 -8.37 6.87 -38.19
N LEU A 27 -7.33 7.04 -37.37
CA LEU A 27 -7.40 7.68 -36.04
C LEU A 27 -7.53 9.22 -36.12
N LEU A 28 -8.17 9.72 -37.19
CA LEU A 28 -8.19 11.14 -37.50
C LEU A 28 -9.37 11.89 -36.90
N ASP A 29 -10.43 11.19 -36.48
CA ASP A 29 -11.55 11.86 -35.84
C ASP A 29 -11.11 12.47 -34.49
N GLN A 30 -11.61 13.67 -34.21
CA GLN A 30 -11.19 14.43 -33.05
C GLN A 30 -11.52 13.69 -31.75
N THR A 31 -12.63 12.95 -31.70
CA THR A 31 -13.04 12.20 -30.51
C THR A 31 -12.01 11.15 -30.12
N THR A 32 -11.53 10.36 -31.10
CA THR A 32 -10.50 9.34 -30.85
C THR A 32 -9.18 9.99 -30.42
N LYS A 33 -8.80 11.12 -31.03
CA LYS A 33 -7.61 11.89 -30.63
C LYS A 33 -7.72 12.42 -29.20
N ASP A 34 -8.88 12.93 -28.81
CA ASP A 34 -9.12 13.44 -27.46
C ASP A 34 -9.08 12.32 -26.41
N ILE A 35 -9.58 11.13 -26.76
CA ILE A 35 -9.53 9.95 -25.87
C ILE A 35 -8.09 9.46 -25.69
N LEU A 36 -7.37 9.23 -26.79
CA LEU A 36 -5.99 8.70 -26.75
C LEU A 36 -4.97 9.74 -26.23
N GLY A 37 -5.21 11.02 -26.53
CA GLY A 37 -4.34 12.14 -26.17
C GLY A 37 -4.69 12.81 -24.84
N ASN A 38 -5.61 12.26 -24.05
CA ASN A 38 -5.97 12.82 -22.76
C ASN A 38 -4.75 12.78 -21.80
N ALA A 39 -4.08 13.92 -21.69
CA ALA A 39 -2.84 14.04 -20.92
C ALA A 39 -3.00 13.67 -19.44
N ALA A 40 -4.18 13.88 -18.84
CA ALA A 40 -4.42 13.56 -17.44
C ALA A 40 -4.50 12.04 -17.22
N ILE A 41 -5.12 11.30 -18.14
CA ILE A 41 -5.20 9.83 -18.09
C ILE A 41 -3.85 9.20 -18.48
N VAL A 42 -3.15 9.76 -19.47
CA VAL A 42 -1.79 9.34 -19.84
C VAL A 42 -0.82 9.54 -18.67
N ALA A 43 -0.95 10.62 -17.89
CA ALA A 43 -0.14 10.83 -16.69
C ALA A 43 -0.40 9.79 -15.59
N VAL A 44 -1.62 9.27 -15.48
CA VAL A 44 -1.91 8.13 -14.60
C VAL A 44 -1.23 6.87 -15.12
N ASP A 45 -1.32 6.58 -16.41
CA ASP A 45 -0.68 5.41 -17.03
C ASP A 45 0.83 5.40 -16.77
N GLN A 46 1.48 6.50 -17.14
CA GLN A 46 2.93 6.72 -17.11
C GLN A 46 3.46 7.18 -15.75
N ASP A 47 2.67 7.01 -14.68
CA ASP A 47 3.10 7.38 -13.34
C ASP A 47 4.38 6.63 -12.94
N LYS A 48 5.33 7.37 -12.37
CA LYS A 48 6.70 6.89 -12.08
C LYS A 48 6.76 5.75 -11.07
N LEU A 49 5.70 5.52 -10.31
CA LEU A 49 5.64 4.42 -9.36
C LEU A 49 5.59 3.08 -10.10
N GLY A 50 5.10 3.05 -11.35
CA GLY A 50 5.05 1.83 -12.18
C GLY A 50 4.18 0.70 -11.61
N VAL A 51 3.34 1.00 -10.62
CA VAL A 51 2.49 0.02 -9.94
C VAL A 51 1.11 0.00 -10.60
N ALA A 52 0.63 -1.21 -10.94
CA ALA A 52 -0.72 -1.42 -11.46
C ALA A 52 -1.79 -1.25 -10.36
N ALA A 53 -3.00 -0.86 -10.78
CA ALA A 53 -4.16 -0.82 -9.89
C ALA A 53 -4.53 -2.19 -9.33
N THR A 54 -5.20 -2.18 -8.18
CA THR A 54 -5.85 -3.35 -7.61
C THR A 54 -7.37 -3.14 -7.56
N VAL A 55 -8.14 -4.23 -7.68
CA VAL A 55 -9.61 -4.19 -7.53
C VAL A 55 -10.00 -4.04 -6.05
N VAL A 56 -10.36 -2.85 -5.59
CA VAL A 56 -10.69 -2.62 -4.17
C VAL A 56 -12.10 -3.04 -3.77
N SER A 57 -13.00 -3.18 -4.75
CA SER A 57 -14.37 -3.68 -4.54
C SER A 57 -14.90 -4.25 -5.85
N ARG A 58 -15.69 -5.31 -5.77
CA ARG A 58 -16.31 -6.00 -6.90
C ARG A 58 -17.69 -6.53 -6.51
N SER A 59 -18.64 -6.33 -7.40
CA SER A 59 -19.97 -6.94 -7.37
C SER A 59 -20.23 -7.71 -8.67
N ALA A 60 -21.44 -8.24 -8.83
CA ALA A 60 -21.86 -8.84 -10.09
C ALA A 60 -21.90 -7.82 -11.25
N SER A 61 -22.05 -6.52 -10.95
CA SER A 61 -22.24 -5.48 -11.96
C SER A 61 -21.09 -4.48 -12.06
N THR A 62 -20.18 -4.43 -11.09
CA THR A 62 -19.24 -3.31 -10.94
C THR A 62 -17.88 -3.78 -10.45
N ASP A 63 -16.82 -3.17 -10.97
CA ASP A 63 -15.50 -3.19 -10.36
C ASP A 63 -15.06 -1.78 -9.97
N VAL A 64 -14.47 -1.65 -8.79
CA VAL A 64 -13.76 -0.44 -8.34
C VAL A 64 -12.28 -0.78 -8.31
N LEU A 65 -11.48 -0.02 -9.03
CA LEU A 65 -10.03 -0.17 -9.05
C LEU A 65 -9.38 1.03 -8.38
N ALA A 66 -8.29 0.84 -7.64
CA ALA A 66 -7.50 1.94 -7.09
C ALA A 66 -6.01 1.72 -7.37
N ARG A 67 -5.31 2.80 -7.69
CA ARG A 67 -3.89 2.84 -8.03
C ARG A 67 -3.20 3.91 -7.18
N PRO A 68 -2.14 3.60 -6.43
CA PRO A 68 -1.28 4.61 -5.84
C PRO A 68 -0.46 5.31 -6.93
N LEU A 69 -0.22 6.61 -6.78
CA LEU A 69 0.61 7.41 -7.68
C LEU A 69 1.89 7.89 -6.96
N ALA A 70 2.95 8.15 -7.72
CA ALA A 70 4.28 8.51 -7.23
C ALA A 70 4.36 9.86 -6.51
N ASN A 71 3.27 10.62 -6.45
CA ASN A 71 3.19 11.86 -5.67
C ASN A 71 2.26 11.72 -4.44
N GLY A 72 1.83 10.50 -4.13
CA GLY A 72 0.99 10.18 -2.97
C GLY A 72 -0.50 10.24 -3.27
N ASP A 73 -0.90 10.80 -4.41
CA ASP A 73 -2.28 10.76 -4.89
C ASP A 73 -2.72 9.33 -5.17
N ARG A 74 -4.03 9.16 -5.34
CA ARG A 74 -4.59 7.92 -5.86
C ARG A 74 -5.42 8.18 -7.11
N ALA A 75 -5.22 7.37 -8.13
CA ALA A 75 -6.21 7.21 -9.17
C ALA A 75 -7.21 6.12 -8.76
N PHE A 76 -8.48 6.27 -9.12
CA PHE A 76 -9.45 5.19 -9.02
C PHE A 76 -10.37 5.17 -10.24
N ALA A 77 -10.93 4.00 -10.53
CA ALA A 77 -11.86 3.80 -11.62
C ALA A 77 -13.12 3.05 -11.16
N LEU A 78 -14.26 3.44 -11.73
CA LEU A 78 -15.56 2.79 -11.55
C LEU A 78 -15.95 2.17 -12.91
N LEU A 79 -15.84 0.84 -13.00
CA LEU A 79 -16.16 0.08 -14.20
C LEU A 79 -17.57 -0.49 -14.10
N ASN A 80 -18.45 -0.10 -15.02
CA ASN A 80 -19.74 -0.75 -15.21
C ASN A 80 -19.56 -2.01 -16.06
N ARG A 81 -19.98 -3.17 -15.55
CA ARG A 81 -19.86 -4.46 -16.23
C ARG A 81 -21.14 -4.91 -16.90
N THR A 82 -22.20 -4.11 -16.86
CA THR A 82 -23.50 -4.44 -17.46
C THR A 82 -23.75 -3.71 -18.76
N SER A 83 -24.73 -4.22 -19.51
CA SER A 83 -25.26 -3.64 -20.74
C SER A 83 -26.21 -2.45 -20.51
N SER A 84 -26.36 -2.00 -19.27
CA SER A 84 -27.26 -0.93 -18.87
C SER A 84 -26.50 0.16 -18.12
N THR A 85 -26.91 1.41 -18.28
CA THR A 85 -26.38 2.52 -17.49
C THR A 85 -26.61 2.29 -16.00
N GLN A 86 -25.59 2.54 -15.17
CA GLN A 86 -25.66 2.39 -13.71
C GLN A 86 -25.12 3.63 -13.00
N THR A 87 -25.66 3.91 -11.81
CA THR A 87 -25.01 4.83 -10.87
C THR A 87 -24.03 4.03 -10.03
N LEU A 88 -22.75 4.31 -10.20
CA LEU A 88 -21.66 3.64 -9.48
C LEU A 88 -21.13 4.56 -8.39
N SER A 89 -20.60 3.97 -7.31
CA SER A 89 -19.99 4.75 -6.24
C SER A 89 -18.87 4.00 -5.52
N THR A 90 -18.00 4.78 -4.88
CA THR A 90 -17.00 4.31 -3.90
C THR A 90 -16.88 5.33 -2.77
N THR A 91 -16.00 5.08 -1.80
CA THR A 91 -15.65 6.03 -0.74
C THR A 91 -14.14 6.16 -0.62
N LEU A 92 -13.68 7.24 0.02
CA LEU A 92 -12.26 7.45 0.34
C LEU A 92 -11.67 6.25 1.10
N ALA A 93 -12.37 5.72 2.10
CA ALA A 93 -11.96 4.53 2.84
C ALA A 93 -11.83 3.28 1.95
N LYS A 94 -12.75 3.09 0.99
CA LYS A 94 -12.67 1.96 0.04
C LYS A 94 -11.46 2.02 -0.87
N ILE A 95 -11.01 3.20 -1.24
CA ILE A 95 -9.82 3.38 -2.07
C ILE A 95 -8.53 3.58 -1.24
N GLY A 96 -8.59 3.45 0.09
CA GLY A 96 -7.42 3.37 0.97
C GLY A 96 -7.13 4.60 1.82
N TYR A 97 -7.94 5.66 1.78
CA TYR A 97 -7.75 6.80 2.67
C TYR A 97 -8.28 6.51 4.07
N THR A 98 -7.51 6.89 5.09
CA THR A 98 -7.98 6.82 6.48
C THR A 98 -8.95 7.96 6.79
N THR A 99 -9.81 7.75 7.78
CA THR A 99 -10.76 8.75 8.27
C THR A 99 -10.12 9.75 9.25
N ALA A 100 -8.87 9.53 9.64
CA ALA A 100 -8.15 10.33 10.63
C ALA A 100 -6.71 10.65 10.18
N PRO A 101 -6.24 11.90 10.35
CA PRO A 101 -7.03 13.09 10.66
C PRO A 101 -8.11 13.37 9.60
N ALA A 102 -9.19 14.03 10.03
CA ALA A 102 -10.27 14.41 9.14
C ALA A 102 -9.73 15.39 8.08
N CYS A 103 -9.91 15.03 6.81
CA CYS A 103 -9.38 15.78 5.69
C CYS A 103 -10.37 15.93 4.55
N SER A 104 -10.07 16.94 3.73
CA SER A 104 -10.80 17.30 2.53
C SER A 104 -9.93 16.99 1.32
N TYR A 105 -10.42 16.12 0.44
CA TYR A 105 -9.66 15.63 -0.70
C TYR A 105 -10.30 16.13 -1.99
N ALA A 106 -9.50 16.74 -2.88
CA ALA A 106 -9.97 17.11 -4.21
C ALA A 106 -10.08 15.85 -5.08
N VAL A 107 -11.24 15.66 -5.70
CA VAL A 107 -11.56 14.51 -6.56
C VAL A 107 -11.83 15.05 -7.95
N THR A 108 -10.91 14.79 -8.88
CA THR A 108 -10.98 15.28 -10.26
C THR A 108 -11.37 14.16 -11.20
N ASP A 109 -12.45 14.34 -11.95
CA ASP A 109 -12.82 13.47 -13.08
C ASP A 109 -11.85 13.71 -14.23
N LEU A 110 -11.13 12.67 -14.66
CA LEU A 110 -10.09 12.83 -15.68
C LEU A 110 -10.63 12.88 -17.11
N TRP A 111 -11.92 12.59 -17.33
CA TRP A 111 -12.54 12.73 -18.65
C TRP A 111 -12.91 14.17 -18.98
N ASN A 112 -13.35 14.95 -17.99
CA ASN A 112 -13.84 16.32 -18.20
C ASN A 112 -13.09 17.39 -17.38
N GLY A 113 -12.18 16.98 -16.49
CA GLY A 113 -11.38 17.88 -15.67
C GLY A 113 -12.14 18.55 -14.51
N THR A 114 -13.40 18.17 -14.27
CA THR A 114 -14.17 18.74 -13.17
C THR A 114 -13.66 18.23 -11.83
N THR A 115 -13.45 19.15 -10.89
CA THR A 115 -12.99 18.84 -9.54
C THR A 115 -14.12 19.06 -8.55
N SER A 116 -14.32 18.06 -7.70
CA SER A 116 -15.22 18.08 -6.55
C SER A 116 -14.39 17.83 -5.28
N THR A 117 -15.06 17.82 -4.12
CA THR A 117 -14.41 17.61 -2.83
C THR A 117 -15.09 16.45 -2.10
N ALA A 118 -14.28 15.55 -1.53
CA ALA A 118 -14.76 14.44 -0.70
C ALA A 118 -14.18 14.51 0.71
N THR A 119 -15.01 14.22 1.70
CA THR A 119 -14.65 14.17 3.13
C THR A 119 -15.24 12.91 3.78
N GLY A 120 -14.51 12.28 4.70
CA GLY A 120 -15.05 11.19 5.52
C GLY A 120 -15.60 10.02 4.70
N THR A 121 -16.84 9.63 4.98
CA THR A 121 -17.52 8.47 4.36
C THR A 121 -18.42 8.86 3.18
N SER A 122 -18.42 10.12 2.75
CA SER A 122 -19.25 10.58 1.64
C SER A 122 -18.99 9.76 0.38
N PRO A 123 -20.05 9.26 -0.29
CA PRO A 123 -19.89 8.52 -1.51
C PRO A 123 -19.39 9.44 -2.63
N ILE A 124 -18.40 8.96 -3.36
CA ILE A 124 -17.98 9.52 -4.64
C ILE A 124 -18.73 8.74 -5.70
N SER A 125 -19.70 9.36 -6.37
CA SER A 125 -20.65 8.68 -7.26
C SER A 125 -20.78 9.38 -8.61
N THR A 126 -21.10 8.59 -9.63
CA THR A 126 -21.41 9.10 -10.96
C THR A 126 -22.24 8.09 -11.75
N THR A 127 -22.91 8.57 -12.80
CA THR A 127 -23.62 7.72 -13.75
C THR A 127 -22.65 7.25 -14.83
N VAL A 128 -22.54 5.94 -15.00
CA VAL A 128 -21.65 5.30 -15.96
C VAL A 128 -22.48 4.51 -16.96
N ALA A 129 -22.31 4.81 -18.25
CA ALA A 129 -22.98 4.12 -19.35
C ALA A 129 -22.68 2.61 -19.35
N ALA A 130 -23.45 1.86 -20.14
CA ALA A 130 -23.22 0.44 -20.36
C ALA A 130 -21.77 0.17 -20.75
N TYR A 131 -21.10 -0.74 -20.05
CA TYR A 131 -19.67 -1.07 -20.25
C TYR A 131 -18.69 0.11 -20.13
N GLY A 132 -19.13 1.23 -19.56
CA GLY A 132 -18.34 2.44 -19.38
C GLY A 132 -17.39 2.37 -18.17
N THR A 133 -16.37 3.22 -18.18
CA THR A 133 -15.46 3.43 -17.05
C THR A 133 -15.35 4.91 -16.74
N ALA A 134 -15.71 5.30 -15.51
CA ALA A 134 -15.32 6.59 -14.97
C ALA A 134 -13.95 6.47 -14.30
N ILE A 135 -13.08 7.47 -14.46
CA ILE A 135 -11.72 7.46 -13.92
C ILE A 135 -11.43 8.82 -13.28
N TYR A 136 -10.86 8.77 -12.08
CA TYR A 136 -10.67 9.93 -11.22
C TYR A 136 -9.27 9.95 -10.63
N ARG A 137 -8.81 11.13 -10.26
CA ARG A 137 -7.65 11.34 -9.38
C ARG A 137 -8.11 12.01 -8.10
N VAL A 138 -7.67 11.47 -6.97
CA VAL A 138 -7.84 12.04 -5.64
C VAL A 138 -6.50 12.61 -5.20
N SER A 139 -6.47 13.92 -4.95
CA SER A 139 -5.28 14.57 -4.40
C SER A 139 -5.04 14.11 -2.96
N SER A 140 -3.81 13.84 -2.57
CA SER A 140 -3.43 13.53 -1.20
C SER A 140 -2.64 14.69 -0.58
N PRO A 141 -3.31 15.76 -0.11
CA PRO A 141 -2.61 16.88 0.51
C PRO A 141 -1.81 16.40 1.73
N TYR A 142 -0.64 17.00 1.92
CA TYR A 142 0.20 16.71 3.08
C TYR A 142 -0.52 17.05 4.39
N GLY A 143 -0.28 16.24 5.42
CA GLY A 143 -0.91 16.39 6.73
C GLY A 143 -2.26 15.68 6.84
N CYS A 144 -2.76 15.16 5.72
CA CYS A 144 -3.89 14.23 5.71
C CYS A 144 -3.42 12.80 5.97
N GLY A 145 -4.32 12.01 6.59
CA GLY A 145 -4.00 10.69 7.15
C GLY A 145 -3.31 9.74 6.18
N THR A 146 -2.69 8.70 6.74
CA THR A 146 -2.01 7.71 5.91
C THR A 146 -2.99 7.11 4.93
N VAL A 147 -2.53 7.01 3.69
CA VAL A 147 -3.19 6.23 2.69
C VAL A 147 -2.82 4.78 3.00
N GLN A 148 -3.72 4.07 3.66
CA GLN A 148 -3.52 2.64 3.87
C GLN A 148 -3.57 1.93 2.52
N PRO A 149 -2.79 0.87 2.36
CA PRO A 149 -2.98 -0.04 1.27
C PRO A 149 -4.47 -0.50 1.22
N ALA A 150 -5.14 -0.30 0.07
CA ALA A 150 -6.50 -0.80 -0.16
C ALA A 150 -6.41 -2.27 -0.58
N THR A 151 -5.98 -3.09 0.37
CA THR A 151 -5.36 -4.37 0.12
C THR A 151 -6.25 -5.50 0.56
N ARG A 152 -6.53 -6.40 -0.37
CA ARG A 152 -7.28 -7.63 -0.14
C ARG A 152 -6.37 -8.82 -0.38
N VAL A 153 -6.44 -9.83 0.48
CA VAL A 153 -5.96 -11.16 0.11
C VAL A 153 -7.03 -11.78 -0.77
N SER A 154 -6.79 -11.83 -2.08
CA SER A 154 -7.75 -12.43 -3.02
C SER A 154 -7.40 -13.89 -3.29
N GLY A 155 -8.41 -14.73 -3.37
CA GLY A 155 -8.28 -16.17 -3.56
C GLY A 155 -9.13 -16.97 -2.57
N PRO A 156 -9.23 -18.30 -2.76
CA PRO A 156 -8.56 -19.05 -3.83
C PRO A 156 -9.13 -18.81 -5.24
N LEU A 157 -8.28 -18.90 -6.26
CA LEU A 157 -8.67 -18.74 -7.67
C LEU A 157 -9.85 -19.67 -8.02
N ASN A 158 -10.85 -19.14 -8.72
CA ASN A 158 -12.09 -19.83 -9.17
C ASN A 158 -13.14 -20.19 -8.09
N SER A 159 -13.05 -19.68 -6.85
CA SER A 159 -14.15 -19.84 -5.87
C SER A 159 -15.23 -18.75 -6.05
N LYS A 160 -16.48 -19.04 -5.63
CA LYS A 160 -17.58 -18.05 -5.55
C LYS A 160 -17.34 -16.96 -4.49
N ALA A 161 -16.24 -17.04 -3.73
CA ALA A 161 -15.94 -16.24 -2.55
C ALA A 161 -14.45 -15.84 -2.58
N GLY A 162 -14.12 -14.98 -3.56
CA GLY A 162 -12.75 -14.71 -4.01
C GLY A 162 -11.90 -13.79 -3.14
N CYS A 163 -12.29 -13.51 -1.89
CA CYS A 163 -11.50 -12.74 -0.94
C CYS A 163 -11.50 -13.36 0.46
N VAL A 164 -10.39 -13.23 1.17
CA VAL A 164 -10.34 -13.46 2.60
C VAL A 164 -11.07 -12.33 3.31
N SER A 165 -11.95 -12.68 4.24
CA SER A 165 -12.69 -11.75 5.08
C SER A 165 -12.58 -12.18 6.53
N VAL A 166 -12.23 -11.23 7.40
CA VAL A 166 -12.15 -11.45 8.84
C VAL A 166 -12.60 -10.19 9.57
N ALA A 167 -13.52 -10.34 10.51
CA ALA A 167 -13.93 -9.19 11.32
C ALA A 167 -12.76 -8.69 12.18
N ALA A 168 -12.68 -7.38 12.39
CA ALA A 168 -11.64 -6.71 13.17
C ALA A 168 -11.70 -7.00 14.68
N THR A 169 -12.43 -8.03 15.11
CA THR A 169 -12.54 -8.43 16.51
C THR A 169 -11.66 -9.66 16.75
N ALA A 170 -10.79 -9.62 17.77
CA ALA A 170 -9.96 -10.75 18.15
C ALA A 170 -10.82 -12.03 18.39
N GLY A 171 -10.34 -13.17 17.89
CA GLY A 171 -11.05 -14.44 17.87
C GLY A 171 -11.92 -14.68 16.64
N SER A 172 -12.13 -13.68 15.77
CA SER A 172 -12.94 -13.85 14.56
C SER A 172 -12.25 -14.77 13.56
N THR A 173 -12.97 -15.79 13.09
CA THR A 173 -12.46 -16.72 12.07
C THR A 173 -12.40 -16.07 10.69
N ALA A 174 -11.27 -16.24 10.00
CA ALA A 174 -11.14 -15.85 8.61
C ALA A 174 -12.01 -16.76 7.73
N SER A 175 -12.77 -16.16 6.83
CA SER A 175 -13.74 -16.86 5.97
C SER A 175 -13.72 -16.30 4.56
N PRO A 176 -14.09 -17.09 3.55
CA PRO A 176 -14.15 -16.59 2.19
C PRO A 176 -15.41 -15.73 2.01
N ALA A 177 -15.29 -14.63 1.28
CA ALA A 177 -16.39 -13.73 0.98
C ALA A 177 -16.31 -13.15 -0.45
N PRO A 178 -17.42 -12.64 -1.01
CA PRO A 178 -17.36 -11.76 -2.18
C PRO A 178 -16.48 -10.55 -1.89
N CYS A 179 -15.64 -10.15 -2.85
CA CYS A 179 -14.70 -9.04 -2.71
C CYS A 179 -15.38 -7.65 -2.72
N ASP A 180 -16.24 -7.34 -1.75
CA ASP A 180 -17.05 -6.12 -1.69
C ASP A 180 -16.33 -4.89 -1.11
N GLY A 181 -15.07 -5.06 -0.68
CA GLY A 181 -14.24 -3.99 -0.13
C GLY A 181 -14.73 -3.48 1.23
N THR A 182 -15.36 -4.34 2.03
CA THR A 182 -15.66 -4.08 3.45
C THR A 182 -14.39 -3.94 4.28
N ASP A 183 -14.50 -3.37 5.49
CA ASP A 183 -13.36 -3.27 6.44
C ASP A 183 -12.76 -4.63 6.77
N ALA A 184 -13.57 -5.70 6.78
CA ALA A 184 -13.14 -7.06 7.02
C ALA A 184 -12.19 -7.63 5.95
N GLN A 185 -12.04 -6.94 4.82
CA GLN A 185 -11.19 -7.33 3.68
C GLN A 185 -9.96 -6.44 3.52
N ARG A 186 -9.69 -5.54 4.48
CA ARG A 186 -8.55 -4.64 4.46
C ARG A 186 -7.40 -5.21 5.28
N PHE A 187 -6.29 -5.52 4.61
CA PHE A 187 -5.12 -6.17 5.22
C PHE A 187 -3.82 -5.42 4.97
N THR A 188 -3.14 -4.96 6.01
CA THR A 188 -1.79 -4.36 5.86
C THR A 188 -0.73 -5.44 6.01
N PHE A 189 0.17 -5.54 5.03
CA PHE A 189 1.33 -6.44 5.09
C PHE A 189 2.50 -5.70 5.70
N ILE A 190 3.08 -6.28 6.75
CA ILE A 190 4.18 -5.66 7.49
C ILE A 190 5.44 -6.48 7.27
N GLY A 191 6.58 -5.80 7.14
CA GLY A 191 7.90 -6.43 6.98
C GLY A 191 8.33 -7.37 8.11
N ASP A 192 7.61 -7.40 9.24
CA ASP A 192 7.77 -8.39 10.33
C ASP A 192 7.13 -9.76 10.00
N GLY A 193 6.50 -9.89 8.82
CA GLY A 193 5.79 -11.07 8.34
C GLY A 193 4.31 -11.11 8.74
N THR A 194 3.81 -10.15 9.51
CA THR A 194 2.40 -10.12 9.92
C THR A 194 1.47 -9.60 8.83
N ILE A 195 0.26 -10.14 8.79
CA ILE A 195 -0.85 -9.64 7.97
C ILE A 195 -1.88 -9.04 8.92
N ARG A 196 -2.03 -7.72 8.93
CA ARG A 196 -2.80 -6.99 9.95
C ARG A 196 -4.15 -6.53 9.45
N THR A 197 -5.16 -6.58 10.32
CA THR A 197 -6.55 -6.21 10.04
C THR A 197 -7.18 -5.58 11.28
N GLY A 198 -7.64 -4.33 11.16
CA GLY A 198 -8.33 -3.62 12.24
C GLY A 198 -7.59 -3.62 13.60
N GLY A 199 -6.26 -3.50 13.58
CA GLY A 199 -5.42 -3.54 14.79
C GLY A 199 -5.06 -4.94 15.30
N ASN A 200 -5.56 -6.00 14.66
CA ASN A 200 -5.22 -7.39 14.93
C ASN A 200 -4.28 -7.97 13.86
N CYS A 201 -3.74 -9.14 14.13
CA CYS A 201 -2.90 -9.93 13.23
C CYS A 201 -3.64 -11.22 12.83
N LEU A 202 -3.51 -11.61 11.56
CA LEU A 202 -3.98 -12.90 11.08
C LEU A 202 -3.09 -14.00 11.68
N ALA A 203 -3.69 -14.98 12.35
CA ALA A 203 -2.97 -15.97 13.15
C ALA A 203 -3.48 -17.39 12.88
N SER A 204 -2.57 -18.37 12.79
CA SER A 204 -2.94 -19.79 12.87
C SER A 204 -3.17 -20.18 14.33
N THR A 205 -4.25 -20.92 14.58
CA THR A 205 -4.61 -21.38 15.94
C THR A 205 -3.91 -22.68 16.36
N GLY A 206 -3.08 -23.29 15.51
CA GLY A 206 -2.37 -24.51 15.90
C GLY A 206 -1.83 -25.36 14.75
N SER A 207 -2.12 -26.67 14.81
CA SER A 207 -1.58 -27.68 13.91
C SER A 207 -2.38 -27.82 12.61
N ASN A 208 -2.14 -28.90 11.86
CA ASN A 208 -2.82 -29.18 10.60
C ASN A 208 -4.36 -29.19 10.77
N GLY A 209 -5.06 -28.40 9.94
CA GLY A 209 -6.51 -28.18 9.99
C GLY A 209 -6.97 -27.07 10.93
N ALA A 210 -6.05 -26.45 11.69
CA ALA A 210 -6.37 -25.38 12.62
C ALA A 210 -6.90 -24.13 11.91
N SER A 211 -7.89 -23.47 12.51
CA SER A 211 -8.47 -22.24 11.95
C SER A 211 -7.45 -21.11 11.89
N VAL A 212 -7.64 -20.25 10.90
CA VAL A 212 -6.99 -18.94 10.85
C VAL A 212 -7.96 -17.88 11.37
N VAL A 213 -7.49 -17.03 12.27
CA VAL A 213 -8.32 -16.05 12.99
C VAL A 213 -7.65 -14.67 13.01
N ALA A 214 -8.39 -13.61 13.32
CA ALA A 214 -7.80 -12.37 13.80
C ALA A 214 -7.46 -12.52 15.29
N ALA A 215 -6.24 -12.17 15.71
CA ALA A 215 -5.79 -12.19 17.10
C ALA A 215 -5.04 -10.89 17.44
N ALA A 216 -4.98 -10.54 18.72
CA ALA A 216 -4.14 -9.43 19.15
C ALA A 216 -2.69 -9.66 18.68
N CYS A 217 -2.05 -8.64 18.09
CA CYS A 217 -0.69 -8.79 17.60
C CYS A 217 0.29 -9.02 18.76
N ASP A 218 1.03 -10.12 18.71
CA ASP A 218 1.95 -10.56 19.78
C ASP A 218 3.35 -10.96 19.27
N ALA A 219 3.62 -10.71 17.99
CA ALA A 219 4.88 -11.02 17.31
C ALA A 219 5.29 -12.50 17.32
N THR A 220 4.38 -13.42 17.67
CA THR A 220 4.68 -14.86 17.61
C THR A 220 4.75 -15.35 16.17
N THR A 221 5.50 -16.44 15.95
CA THR A 221 5.60 -17.10 14.64
C THR A 221 4.25 -17.61 14.12
N SER A 222 3.25 -17.75 15.00
CA SER A 222 1.87 -18.11 14.62
C SER A 222 1.17 -17.03 13.79
N GLN A 223 1.66 -15.78 13.85
CA GLN A 223 1.13 -14.61 13.18
C GLN A 223 1.97 -14.18 11.96
N GLN A 224 3.08 -14.89 11.70
CA GLN A 224 4.01 -14.57 10.63
C GLN A 224 3.73 -15.45 9.40
N TRP A 225 3.65 -14.80 8.25
CA TRP A 225 3.31 -15.37 6.96
C TRP A 225 4.32 -14.96 5.90
N SER A 226 4.73 -15.92 5.07
CA SER A 226 5.56 -15.67 3.89
C SER A 226 4.82 -16.07 2.63
N SER A 227 4.78 -15.19 1.62
CA SER A 227 4.25 -15.52 0.31
C SER A 227 5.27 -16.28 -0.54
N THR A 228 4.83 -17.31 -1.25
CA THR A 228 5.64 -18.01 -2.26
C THR A 228 5.36 -17.47 -3.67
N THR A 229 6.24 -17.77 -4.63
CA THR A 229 6.03 -17.44 -6.05
C THR A 229 4.84 -18.18 -6.67
N THR A 230 4.41 -19.29 -6.06
CA THR A 230 3.20 -20.06 -6.43
C THR A 230 1.92 -19.46 -5.82
N GLY A 231 2.02 -18.38 -5.05
CA GLY A 231 0.88 -17.69 -4.42
C GLY A 231 0.42 -18.31 -3.11
N ASN A 232 1.18 -19.24 -2.50
CA ASN A 232 0.83 -19.74 -1.18
C ASN A 232 1.21 -18.74 -0.09
N LEU A 233 0.44 -18.68 0.99
CA LEU A 233 0.79 -17.97 2.22
C LEU A 233 1.16 -18.97 3.31
N LYS A 234 2.45 -19.13 3.57
CA LYS A 234 2.98 -20.12 4.51
C LYS A 234 3.17 -19.52 5.90
N ASN A 235 2.62 -20.17 6.92
CA ASN A 235 2.74 -19.77 8.31
C ASN A 235 4.09 -20.22 8.90
N ALA A 236 4.74 -19.34 9.68
CA ALA A 236 6.06 -19.60 10.22
C ALA A 236 6.07 -20.61 11.40
N ALA A 237 4.99 -20.70 12.19
CA ALA A 237 4.95 -21.60 13.35
C ALA A 237 4.86 -23.08 12.96
N ASN A 238 4.05 -23.40 11.95
CA ASN A 238 3.72 -24.79 11.61
C ASN A 238 4.16 -25.22 10.20
N ASN A 239 4.73 -24.31 9.40
CA ASN A 239 5.13 -24.56 8.01
C ASN A 239 3.99 -24.97 7.07
N LEU A 240 2.74 -24.71 7.45
CA LEU A 240 1.55 -25.00 6.66
C LEU A 240 1.09 -23.75 5.91
N CYS A 241 0.30 -23.95 4.86
CA CYS A 241 -0.21 -22.88 4.02
C CYS A 241 -1.64 -22.52 4.42
N LEU A 242 -1.99 -21.24 4.29
CA LEU A 242 -3.38 -20.80 4.29
C LEU A 242 -4.15 -21.64 3.28
N ASP A 243 -5.27 -22.20 3.71
CA ASP A 243 -6.08 -23.14 2.94
C ASP A 243 -7.55 -22.80 3.12
N LEU A 244 -8.31 -22.89 2.04
CA LEU A 244 -9.76 -22.87 2.15
C LEU A 244 -10.27 -24.27 2.51
N TYR A 245 -10.69 -24.42 3.77
CA TYR A 245 -11.05 -25.70 4.39
C TYR A 245 -12.00 -26.53 3.54
N GLY A 246 -11.61 -27.75 3.20
CA GLY A 246 -12.43 -28.67 2.41
C GLY A 246 -12.51 -28.32 0.92
N GLY A 247 -11.65 -27.42 0.43
CA GLY A 247 -11.55 -27.04 -0.98
C GLY A 247 -12.34 -25.79 -1.35
N LEU A 248 -12.63 -25.59 -2.65
CA LEU A 248 -13.21 -24.34 -3.18
C LEU A 248 -14.64 -24.01 -2.68
N THR A 249 -15.26 -24.90 -1.92
CA THR A 249 -16.58 -24.71 -1.29
C THR A 249 -16.51 -24.53 0.23
N GLY A 250 -15.30 -24.38 0.79
CA GLY A 250 -15.09 -24.15 2.21
C GLY A 250 -15.77 -22.90 2.73
N THR A 251 -16.02 -22.88 4.05
CA THR A 251 -16.66 -21.76 4.75
C THR A 251 -15.74 -21.02 5.71
N ARG A 252 -14.50 -21.51 5.88
CA ARG A 252 -13.46 -20.91 6.73
C ARG A 252 -12.08 -21.15 6.12
N PHE A 253 -11.11 -20.34 6.50
CA PHE A 253 -9.71 -20.62 6.24
C PHE A 253 -9.05 -21.36 7.39
N ASP A 254 -8.19 -22.30 7.04
CA ASP A 254 -7.38 -23.09 7.96
C ASP A 254 -5.92 -23.14 7.48
N THR A 255 -5.09 -23.90 8.18
CA THR A 255 -3.73 -24.19 7.74
C THR A 255 -3.58 -25.66 7.36
N TRP A 256 -3.12 -25.94 6.13
CA TRP A 256 -2.98 -27.29 5.57
C TRP A 256 -1.60 -27.48 4.90
N PRO A 257 -1.11 -28.73 4.72
CA PRO A 257 0.12 -28.99 3.97
C PRO A 257 0.13 -28.28 2.62
N CYS A 258 1.19 -27.50 2.38
CA CYS A 258 1.35 -26.70 1.18
C CYS A 258 1.40 -27.58 -0.07
N GLY A 259 0.52 -27.30 -1.03
CA GLY A 259 0.51 -27.93 -2.35
C GLY A 259 0.95 -26.97 -3.46
N SER A 260 1.67 -27.50 -4.44
CA SER A 260 2.16 -26.74 -5.61
C SER A 260 1.09 -26.49 -6.69
N SER A 261 -0.03 -27.21 -6.65
CA SER A 261 -1.15 -27.09 -7.62
C SER A 261 -2.52 -27.15 -6.93
N GLN A 262 -2.61 -26.68 -5.68
CA GLN A 262 -3.86 -26.66 -4.92
C GLN A 262 -4.54 -25.31 -5.06
N ALA A 263 -5.57 -25.23 -5.92
CA ALA A 263 -6.28 -23.97 -6.19
C ALA A 263 -6.81 -23.31 -4.91
N ASN A 264 -7.25 -24.11 -3.92
CA ASN A 264 -7.72 -23.67 -2.61
C ASN A 264 -6.63 -23.07 -1.69
N GLN A 265 -5.37 -23.04 -2.13
CA GLN A 265 -4.22 -22.48 -1.41
C GLN A 265 -3.49 -21.36 -2.18
N VAL A 266 -4.02 -20.91 -3.32
CA VAL A 266 -3.40 -19.87 -4.15
C VAL A 266 -4.07 -18.53 -3.89
N PHE A 267 -3.31 -17.62 -3.30
CA PHE A 267 -3.72 -16.27 -2.97
C PHE A 267 -2.87 -15.25 -3.72
N GLN A 268 -3.54 -14.22 -4.19
CA GLN A 268 -2.90 -13.03 -4.71
C GLN A 268 -2.88 -11.99 -3.60
N LEU A 269 -1.66 -11.64 -3.19
CA LEU A 269 -1.44 -10.45 -2.40
C LEU A 269 -1.50 -9.20 -3.30
N PRO A 270 -2.04 -8.09 -2.80
CA PRO A 270 -2.06 -6.85 -3.54
C PRO A 270 -0.64 -6.27 -3.65
N VAL A 271 -0.35 -5.68 -4.81
CA VAL A 271 0.84 -4.82 -4.98
C VAL A 271 0.54 -3.48 -4.32
N SER A 272 1.12 -3.19 -3.17
CA SER A 272 0.93 -1.91 -2.52
C SER A 272 2.12 -1.52 -1.66
N GLN A 273 2.51 -0.25 -1.77
CA GLN A 273 3.31 0.57 -0.84
C GLN A 273 4.02 -0.24 0.24
N ALA A 274 5.29 -0.51 -0.02
CA ALA A 274 6.13 -1.26 0.86
C ALA A 274 6.03 -0.72 2.30
N THR A 275 5.64 -1.60 3.21
CA THR A 275 5.44 -1.27 4.63
C THR A 275 6.24 -2.26 5.46
N GLY A 276 7.08 -1.77 6.36
CA GLY A 276 7.95 -2.61 7.16
C GLY A 276 9.04 -1.82 7.87
N ALA A 277 10.02 -2.54 8.42
CA ALA A 277 11.15 -1.93 9.06
C ALA A 277 12.10 -1.25 8.06
N VAL A 278 12.58 -0.06 8.44
CA VAL A 278 13.72 0.59 7.79
C VAL A 278 14.96 0.19 8.58
N HIS A 279 15.70 -0.78 8.04
CA HIS A 279 16.90 -1.32 8.69
C HIS A 279 18.11 -0.47 8.37
N VAL A 280 19.05 -0.35 9.30
CA VAL A 280 20.39 0.22 9.05
C VAL A 280 21.47 -0.77 9.41
N PHE A 281 22.47 -0.89 8.55
CA PHE A 281 23.63 -1.74 8.78
C PHE A 281 24.63 -1.01 9.69
N THR A 282 24.44 -0.92 11.00
CA THR A 282 25.33 -0.08 11.84
C THR A 282 26.77 -0.59 11.98
N THR A 283 27.08 -1.83 11.56
CA THR A 283 28.44 -2.41 11.60
C THR A 283 28.83 -3.13 10.30
N SER A 284 30.12 -3.31 10.06
CA SER A 284 30.65 -4.09 8.93
C SER A 284 30.34 -5.60 9.01
N ALA A 285 29.87 -6.08 10.15
CA ALA A 285 29.48 -7.48 10.39
C ALA A 285 28.00 -7.77 10.04
N GLY A 286 27.25 -6.76 9.56
CA GLY A 286 25.84 -6.93 9.18
C GLY A 286 24.87 -7.03 10.37
N GLN A 287 25.33 -6.83 11.61
CA GLN A 287 24.42 -6.57 12.73
C GLN A 287 23.83 -5.18 12.53
N GLY A 288 22.50 -5.13 12.42
CA GLY A 288 21.76 -3.92 12.11
C GLY A 288 20.68 -3.63 13.15
N THR A 289 20.30 -2.37 13.21
CA THR A 289 19.21 -1.84 14.04
C THR A 289 18.08 -1.37 13.13
N CYS A 290 16.93 -1.10 13.71
CA CYS A 290 15.76 -0.58 13.02
C CYS A 290 15.55 0.88 13.41
N LEU A 291 15.15 1.69 12.41
CA LEU A 291 14.68 3.04 12.64
C LEU A 291 13.38 3.00 13.45
N THR A 292 13.33 3.69 14.57
CA THR A 292 12.17 3.76 15.46
C THR A 292 12.01 5.17 16.04
N THR A 293 10.96 5.39 16.81
CA THR A 293 10.74 6.62 17.57
C THR A 293 11.25 6.50 18.99
N HIS A 294 11.90 7.54 19.50
CA HIS A 294 12.38 7.62 20.87
C HIS A 294 11.24 7.33 21.87
N GLY A 295 11.47 6.38 22.78
CA GLY A 295 10.49 5.96 23.79
C GLY A 295 9.15 5.47 23.23
N GLY A 296 9.06 5.16 21.93
CA GLY A 296 7.80 4.79 21.27
C GLY A 296 6.83 5.95 21.00
N GLY A 297 7.29 7.21 21.09
CA GLY A 297 6.44 8.38 20.90
C GLY A 297 6.02 8.59 19.44
N THR A 298 4.73 8.84 19.19
CA THR A 298 4.21 9.06 17.83
C THR A 298 3.81 10.51 17.54
N ALA A 299 4.00 11.43 18.47
CA ALA A 299 3.68 12.85 18.31
C ALA A 299 4.68 13.59 17.40
N SER A 300 4.28 14.74 16.87
CA SER A 300 5.17 15.63 16.12
C SER A 300 6.28 16.16 17.02
N GLY A 301 7.51 16.14 16.53
CA GLY A 301 8.70 16.50 17.27
C GLY A 301 9.36 15.33 18.01
N THR A 302 8.76 14.13 18.03
CA THR A 302 9.44 12.96 18.60
C THR A 302 10.73 12.68 17.84
N ALA A 303 11.84 12.51 18.56
CA ALA A 303 13.11 12.14 17.96
C ALA A 303 13.03 10.76 17.29
N VAL A 304 13.65 10.63 16.13
CA VAL A 304 13.84 9.35 15.45
C VAL A 304 15.20 8.80 15.83
N VAL A 305 15.21 7.51 16.19
CA VAL A 305 16.37 6.82 16.76
C VAL A 305 16.55 5.46 16.09
N SER A 306 17.67 4.83 16.39
CA SER A 306 18.03 3.48 15.98
C SER A 306 18.06 2.59 17.21
N SER A 307 17.35 1.46 17.16
CA SER A 307 17.28 0.46 18.23
C SER A 307 17.23 -0.96 17.68
N ALA A 308 17.40 -1.96 18.53
CA ALA A 308 17.20 -3.36 18.17
C ALA A 308 15.84 -3.56 17.49
N CYS A 309 15.82 -4.33 16.40
CA CYS A 309 14.60 -4.63 15.67
C CYS A 309 13.68 -5.53 16.52
N ASP A 310 12.45 -5.09 16.75
CA ASP A 310 11.47 -5.75 17.62
C ASP A 310 10.10 -5.99 16.96
N GLY A 311 9.87 -5.46 15.76
CA GLY A 311 8.60 -5.62 15.02
C GLY A 311 7.46 -4.76 15.56
N SER A 312 7.74 -3.83 16.47
CA SER A 312 6.75 -2.89 16.99
C SER A 312 6.19 -1.97 15.90
N ASP A 313 4.99 -1.43 16.13
CA ASP A 313 4.36 -0.44 15.24
C ASP A 313 5.23 0.81 15.07
N THR A 314 6.07 1.11 16.06
CA THR A 314 7.01 2.23 16.04
C THR A 314 8.27 1.97 15.23
N GLN A 315 8.46 0.75 14.71
CA GLN A 315 9.47 0.41 13.71
C GLN A 315 8.88 0.22 12.31
N ASN A 316 7.57 0.36 12.18
CA ASN A 316 6.88 0.05 10.94
C ASN A 316 6.66 1.31 10.11
N TRP A 317 7.53 1.51 9.13
CA TRP A 317 7.49 2.64 8.22
C TRP A 317 6.79 2.26 6.92
N THR A 318 6.00 3.18 6.39
CA THR A 318 5.35 3.07 5.08
C THR A 318 6.11 3.93 4.08
N LEU A 319 6.32 3.40 2.88
CA LEU A 319 6.81 4.12 1.71
C LEU A 319 5.65 4.32 0.73
N PRO A 320 4.98 5.48 0.74
CA PRO A 320 3.82 5.68 -0.13
C PRO A 320 4.17 5.77 -1.62
N GLY A 321 5.45 5.99 -1.94
CA GLY A 321 5.96 6.27 -3.28
C GLY A 321 6.04 7.76 -3.61
N ASP A 322 5.62 8.63 -2.68
CA ASP A 322 5.55 10.10 -2.81
C ASP A 322 6.79 10.84 -2.35
N GLY A 323 7.90 10.12 -2.18
CA GLY A 323 9.14 10.63 -1.62
C GLY A 323 9.14 10.75 -0.10
N THR A 324 8.04 10.50 0.60
CA THR A 324 8.02 10.50 2.07
C THR A 324 8.30 9.12 2.66
N VAL A 325 8.85 9.09 3.87
CA VAL A 325 8.98 7.88 4.71
C VAL A 325 8.10 8.12 5.93
N ARG A 326 7.06 7.31 6.13
CA ARG A 326 5.99 7.63 7.09
C ARG A 326 5.87 6.65 8.24
N LEU A 327 5.56 7.15 9.42
CA LEU A 327 5.23 6.34 10.59
C LEU A 327 4.09 6.99 11.37
N ALA A 328 3.09 6.19 11.76
CA ALA A 328 1.93 6.64 12.53
C ALA A 328 1.23 7.92 11.99
N GLY A 329 1.14 8.07 10.66
CA GLY A 329 0.50 9.24 10.03
C GLY A 329 1.43 10.43 9.77
N ARG A 330 2.68 10.36 10.23
CA ARG A 330 3.67 11.44 10.17
C ARG A 330 4.84 11.09 9.28
N CYS A 331 5.63 12.08 8.91
CA CYS A 331 6.75 11.97 8.00
C CYS A 331 8.08 11.99 8.78
N LEU A 332 9.05 11.20 8.32
CA LEU A 332 10.46 11.37 8.67
C LEU A 332 10.91 12.74 8.18
N ASP A 333 11.41 13.54 9.10
CA ASP A 333 11.69 14.96 8.90
C ASP A 333 13.12 15.28 9.31
N ASP A 334 13.85 15.92 8.39
CA ASP A 334 15.06 16.66 8.69
C ASP A 334 14.67 17.95 9.44
N SER A 335 14.85 17.91 10.77
CA SER A 335 14.38 18.95 11.68
C SER A 335 14.81 20.35 11.24
N ASN A 336 13.83 21.14 10.79
CA ASN A 336 14.01 22.52 10.29
C ASN A 336 14.97 22.66 9.08
N SER A 337 15.09 21.64 8.23
CA SER A 337 16.06 21.65 7.10
C SER A 337 17.49 21.88 7.58
N GLY A 338 17.89 21.15 8.62
CA GLY A 338 19.14 21.34 9.33
C GLY A 338 20.37 20.87 8.55
N GLY A 339 21.55 21.29 9.03
CA GLY A 339 22.84 20.82 8.50
C GLY A 339 23.27 19.48 9.10
N THR A 340 24.51 19.08 8.81
CA THR A 340 25.13 17.89 9.43
C THR A 340 25.05 17.94 10.95
N GLY A 341 24.66 16.82 11.57
CA GLY A 341 24.44 16.66 13.01
C GLY A 341 23.01 16.93 13.47
N SER A 342 22.13 17.44 12.59
CA SER A 342 20.73 17.69 12.93
C SER A 342 19.98 16.37 13.12
N ASN A 343 19.25 16.23 14.23
CA ASN A 343 18.46 15.04 14.50
C ASN A 343 17.32 14.91 13.48
N LEU A 344 17.03 13.67 13.11
CA LEU A 344 15.78 13.34 12.45
C LEU A 344 14.66 13.27 13.47
N ILE A 345 13.49 13.76 13.09
CA ILE A 345 12.30 13.72 13.93
C ILE A 345 11.13 13.13 13.15
N LEU A 346 10.10 12.73 13.89
CA LEU A 346 8.79 12.45 13.35
C LEU A 346 7.99 13.75 13.38
N PHE A 347 7.46 14.19 12.25
CA PHE A 347 6.70 15.45 12.18
C PHE A 347 5.47 15.31 11.29
N ASP A 348 4.46 16.14 11.53
CA ASP A 348 3.29 16.17 10.65
C ASP A 348 3.74 16.41 9.20
N CYS A 349 3.17 15.64 8.27
CA CYS A 349 3.57 15.75 6.88
C CYS A 349 3.20 17.14 6.33
N THR A 350 4.16 17.88 5.82
CA THR A 350 3.99 19.24 5.28
C THR A 350 4.19 19.31 3.77
N GLY A 351 4.91 18.34 3.20
CA GLY A 351 5.31 18.35 1.79
C GLY A 351 6.55 19.17 1.49
N ASN A 352 7.12 19.77 2.53
CA ASN A 352 8.37 20.47 2.41
C ASN A 352 9.51 19.51 2.05
N SER A 353 10.53 20.05 1.42
CA SER A 353 11.65 19.27 0.91
C SER A 353 12.48 18.58 1.99
N ASN A 354 12.41 19.02 3.25
CA ASN A 354 13.03 18.36 4.40
C ASN A 354 12.31 17.07 4.86
N GLN A 355 11.17 16.75 4.27
CA GLN A 355 10.45 15.47 4.45
C GLN A 355 10.46 14.59 3.19
N GLN A 356 11.19 15.04 2.17
CA GLN A 356 11.34 14.35 0.90
C GLN A 356 12.66 13.59 0.90
N TRP A 357 12.60 12.32 0.57
CA TRP A 357 13.74 11.40 0.65
C TRP A 357 13.88 10.64 -0.66
N SER A 358 15.12 10.54 -1.13
CA SER A 358 15.49 9.69 -2.25
C SER A 358 16.37 8.56 -1.77
N TYR A 359 16.04 7.33 -2.15
CA TYR A 359 16.86 6.15 -1.89
C TYR A 359 17.84 5.93 -3.05
N ALA A 360 19.12 6.06 -2.76
CA ALA A 360 20.18 5.90 -3.75
C ALA A 360 20.60 4.42 -3.88
N LEU A 361 21.14 4.04 -5.05
CA LEU A 361 21.55 2.66 -5.33
C LEU A 361 22.65 2.12 -4.39
N ASN A 362 23.37 3.01 -3.71
CA ASN A 362 24.35 2.66 -2.68
C ASN A 362 23.73 2.45 -1.28
N GLY A 363 22.40 2.48 -1.17
CA GLY A 363 21.66 2.25 0.07
C GLY A 363 21.47 3.49 0.94
N ASN A 364 21.95 4.66 0.52
CA ASN A 364 21.75 5.89 1.28
C ASN A 364 20.31 6.40 1.15
N LEU A 365 19.74 6.82 2.28
CA LEU A 365 18.50 7.60 2.32
C LEU A 365 18.85 9.09 2.39
N VAL A 366 18.61 9.82 1.30
CA VAL A 366 19.08 11.19 1.10
C VAL A 366 17.92 12.18 1.20
N THR A 367 18.04 13.20 2.06
CA THR A 367 17.00 14.24 2.20
C THR A 367 16.92 15.13 0.94
N GLY A 368 15.82 15.87 0.80
CA GLY A 368 15.57 16.78 -0.31
C GLY A 368 16.49 18.01 -0.30
N LEU A 369 16.26 18.92 -1.24
CA LEU A 369 16.97 20.20 -1.26
C LEU A 369 16.54 21.08 -0.07
N PRO A 370 17.40 21.97 0.45
CA PRO A 370 18.78 22.20 0.00
C PRO A 370 19.79 21.24 0.61
N SER A 371 19.47 20.56 1.71
CA SER A 371 20.45 19.80 2.52
C SER A 371 21.16 18.72 1.71
N LYS A 372 20.41 17.86 0.99
CA LYS A 372 20.97 16.70 0.24
C LYS A 372 21.93 15.83 1.06
N LEU A 373 21.72 15.81 2.37
CA LEU A 373 22.46 15.01 3.35
C LEU A 373 21.85 13.62 3.49
N CYS A 374 22.60 12.71 4.09
CA CYS A 374 22.18 11.33 4.29
C CYS A 374 21.70 11.12 5.72
N ALA A 375 20.63 10.34 5.89
CA ALA A 375 20.28 9.81 7.19
C ALA A 375 21.39 8.85 7.66
N GLY A 376 21.85 9.00 8.90
CA GLY A 376 22.84 8.13 9.51
C GLY A 376 22.62 7.95 11.00
N VAL A 377 23.15 6.86 11.56
CA VAL A 377 23.14 6.63 13.01
C VAL A 377 24.33 7.34 13.64
N ARG A 378 24.06 8.17 14.66
CA ARG A 378 25.09 8.92 15.39
C ARG A 378 26.16 7.96 15.92
N GLY A 379 27.42 8.26 15.63
CA GLY A 379 28.57 7.50 16.14
C GLY A 379 28.67 6.06 15.63
N ALA A 380 27.86 5.65 14.63
CA ALA A 380 27.87 4.31 14.04
C ALA A 380 27.80 3.16 15.06
N THR A 381 26.99 3.33 16.11
CA THR A 381 26.81 2.33 17.18
C THR A 381 25.54 1.50 16.99
N THR A 382 25.48 0.34 17.64
CA THR A 382 24.29 -0.53 17.77
C THR A 382 23.53 -0.31 19.08
N ALA A 383 23.95 0.65 19.91
CA ALA A 383 23.28 0.95 21.16
C ALA A 383 21.82 1.38 20.90
N ASN A 384 20.90 0.85 21.70
CA ASN A 384 19.49 1.21 21.63
C ASN A 384 19.31 2.71 21.86
N ASP A 385 18.28 3.26 21.23
CA ASP A 385 17.84 4.64 21.40
C ASP A 385 18.90 5.67 20.95
N THR A 386 19.74 5.29 20.00
CA THR A 386 20.75 6.19 19.42
C THR A 386 20.12 7.10 18.37
N ALA A 387 20.35 8.40 18.43
CA ALA A 387 19.80 9.35 17.46
C ALA A 387 20.13 9.00 16.01
N ALA A 388 19.11 9.02 15.15
CA ALA A 388 19.29 9.16 13.71
C ALA A 388 19.44 10.65 13.39
N GLU A 389 20.42 11.00 12.56
CA GLU A 389 20.76 12.39 12.26
C GLU A 389 21.17 12.54 10.79
N LEU A 390 21.17 13.78 10.32
CA LEU A 390 21.75 14.11 9.03
C LEU A 390 23.27 14.12 9.08
N GLN A 391 23.88 13.49 8.09
CA GLN A 391 25.32 13.42 7.93
C GLN A 391 25.71 13.70 6.49
N THR A 392 26.94 14.17 6.27
CA THR A 392 27.51 14.18 4.92
C THR A 392 27.44 12.76 4.37
N CYS A 393 26.91 12.63 3.15
CA CYS A 393 26.80 11.35 2.49
C CYS A 393 28.19 10.75 2.25
N GLY A 394 28.47 9.63 2.91
CA GLY A 394 29.68 8.86 2.68
C GLY A 394 29.45 7.69 1.73
N HIS A 395 30.56 7.08 1.29
CA HIS A 395 30.55 5.83 0.54
C HIS A 395 30.90 4.67 1.47
N ASN A 396 30.18 3.56 1.37
CA ASN A 396 30.42 2.34 2.17
C ASN A 396 30.45 2.58 3.68
N LEU A 397 29.72 3.59 4.18
CA LEU A 397 29.54 3.81 5.62
C LEU A 397 28.34 2.98 6.08
N PRO A 398 28.54 1.85 6.80
CA PRO A 398 27.43 0.96 7.13
C PRO A 398 26.30 1.71 7.86
N SER A 399 26.64 2.62 8.77
CA SER A 399 25.68 3.44 9.54
C SER A 399 24.83 4.40 8.70
N GLN A 400 25.06 4.51 7.40
CA GLN A 400 24.26 5.29 6.44
C GLN A 400 23.64 4.41 5.33
N VAL A 401 23.87 3.10 5.36
CA VAL A 401 23.27 2.14 4.43
C VAL A 401 21.99 1.61 5.06
N TRP A 402 20.87 1.91 4.40
CA TRP A 402 19.54 1.51 4.84
C TRP A 402 18.98 0.44 3.92
N THR A 403 18.19 -0.47 4.48
CA THR A 403 17.26 -1.31 3.70
C THR A 403 15.87 -0.79 3.98
N LEU A 404 15.19 -0.36 2.92
CA LEU A 404 13.81 0.07 3.00
C LEU A 404 12.86 -1.13 2.83
N PRO A 405 11.62 -1.03 3.33
CA PRO A 405 10.57 -1.99 3.01
C PRO A 405 10.46 -2.20 1.50
N THR A 406 10.15 -3.44 1.07
CA THR A 406 9.88 -3.80 -0.34
C THR A 406 8.44 -4.21 -0.58
#